data_AF-A0A0R1EWL6-F1
#
_entry.id   AF-A0A0R1EWL6-F1
#
_cell.length_a   1.000
_cell.length_b   1.000
_cell.length_c   1.000
_cell.angle_alpha   90.00
_cell.angle_beta   90.00
_cell.angle_gamma   90.00
#
_symmetry.space_group_name_H-M   'P 1'
#
loop_
_entity.id
_entity.type
_entity.pdbx_description
1 polymer ?
#
loop_
_entity_poly.entity_id
_entity_poly.type
_entity_poly.pdbx_seq_one_letter_code
_entity_poly.pdbx_strand_id
1 'polypeptide(L)'
;MKQENGFWPAIKDFFFRAGDFKGVSSRAQYWWVFLAQILVGVVAGVLIGVTGPAILNGEKSFGASLLQTLVMLPAIALGYLGYPQLSLTIRRFRDAKVSPWLYLVLVIVALAGPLLAASGMGLLPLFILPIVAALVTLIILVLPSREQEVKPFPVQPHSPSTVGVGFGAAVKNLFLRGGDFTGTSSRSQYWWSILFSVLIMVPTGLFVILSLVATFVGVAAAGKIAPQNAAHIFNSLGFGAVILVVLFLAIFYAWSMLSLPMLTVTWRRFRDAGISPWWFVAFYVVSNFVSALQASNKNLVLTLIPLILVIVQIVILALPPKNLGEQ
;
A
#
# COMPACT_ATOMS: atom_id res chain seq x y z
N MET A 1 -29.77 4.37 6.87
CA MET A 1 -28.86 4.25 8.02
C MET A 1 -28.55 5.65 8.51
N LYS A 2 -28.76 5.96 9.80
CA LYS A 2 -28.33 7.26 10.36
C LYS A 2 -26.84 7.41 10.07
N GLN A 3 -26.46 8.41 9.27
CA GLN A 3 -25.05 8.72 9.04
C GLN A 3 -24.46 9.21 10.36
N GLU A 4 -23.85 8.32 11.11
CA GLU A 4 -23.02 8.70 12.24
C GLU A 4 -21.80 9.43 11.69
N ASN A 5 -21.89 10.76 11.60
CA ASN A 5 -20.84 11.64 11.10
C ASN A 5 -19.67 11.80 12.09
N GLY A 6 -19.45 10.81 12.95
CA GLY A 6 -18.36 10.79 13.92
C GLY A 6 -17.05 10.32 13.30
N PHE A 7 -15.95 10.64 13.98
CA PHE A 7 -14.61 10.21 13.59
C PHE A 7 -14.48 8.69 13.47
N TRP A 8 -14.82 7.94 14.53
CA TRP A 8 -14.65 6.48 14.54
C TRP A 8 -15.51 5.73 13.52
N PRO A 9 -16.81 6.05 13.34
CA PRO A 9 -17.61 5.48 12.26
C PRO A 9 -17.01 5.74 10.87
N ALA A 10 -16.47 6.95 10.63
CA ALA A 10 -15.84 7.28 9.34
C ALA A 10 -14.59 6.42 9.06
N ILE A 11 -13.74 6.19 10.06
CA ILE A 11 -12.56 5.33 9.90
C ILE A 11 -12.97 3.86 9.66
N LYS A 12 -13.97 3.35 10.40
CA LYS A 12 -14.50 1.99 10.18
C LYS A 12 -15.09 1.84 8.77
N ASP A 13 -15.86 2.82 8.31
CA ASP A 13 -16.44 2.84 6.97
C ASP A 13 -15.37 2.90 5.87
N PHE A 14 -14.32 3.71 6.08
CA PHE A 14 -13.19 3.84 5.15
C PHE A 14 -12.52 2.50 4.85
N PHE A 15 -12.21 1.73 5.88
CA PHE A 15 -11.59 0.42 5.70
C PHE A 15 -12.60 -0.63 5.22
N PHE A 16 -13.81 -0.69 5.80
CA PHE A 16 -14.80 -1.72 5.43
C PHE A 16 -15.25 -1.61 3.97
N ARG A 17 -15.54 -0.39 3.51
CA ARG A 17 -16.00 -0.10 2.14
C ARG A 17 -14.85 0.21 1.19
N ALA A 18 -13.63 -0.25 1.47
CA ALA A 18 -12.50 -0.08 0.56
C ALA A 18 -12.77 -0.63 -0.85
N GLY A 19 -13.59 -1.69 -0.97
CA GLY A 19 -14.01 -2.26 -2.26
C GLY A 19 -15.22 -1.60 -2.90
N ASP A 20 -15.82 -0.58 -2.26
CA ASP A 20 -17.00 0.12 -2.76
C ASP A 20 -16.61 1.31 -3.65
N PHE A 21 -16.68 1.13 -4.96
CA PHE A 21 -16.50 2.22 -5.95
C PHE A 21 -17.82 2.84 -6.40
N LYS A 22 -18.96 2.27 -5.97
CA LYS A 22 -20.29 2.62 -6.50
C LYS A 22 -21.17 3.37 -5.53
N GLY A 23 -20.97 3.20 -4.23
CA GLY A 23 -21.73 3.90 -3.21
C GLY A 23 -21.36 5.37 -3.10
N VAL A 24 -22.04 6.03 -2.16
CA VAL A 24 -21.90 7.46 -1.84
C VAL A 24 -21.09 7.65 -0.56
N SER A 25 -20.43 8.78 -0.40
CA SER A 25 -19.70 9.13 0.84
C SER A 25 -20.06 10.53 1.32
N SER A 26 -20.36 10.66 2.60
CA SER A 26 -20.64 11.98 3.18
C SER A 26 -19.37 12.84 3.22
N ARG A 27 -19.55 14.17 3.26
CA ARG A 27 -18.44 15.11 3.39
C ARG A 27 -17.70 14.96 4.72
N ALA A 28 -18.46 14.80 5.81
CA ALA A 28 -17.88 14.64 7.14
C ALA A 28 -17.00 13.39 7.20
N GLN A 29 -17.43 12.28 6.59
CA GLN A 29 -16.61 11.07 6.51
C GLN A 29 -15.28 11.32 5.79
N TYR A 30 -15.30 12.04 4.66
CA TYR A 30 -14.07 12.37 3.93
C TYR A 30 -13.12 13.21 4.80
N TRP A 31 -13.61 14.26 5.45
CA TRP A 31 -12.77 15.15 6.25
C TRP A 31 -12.21 14.49 7.51
N TRP A 32 -12.95 13.59 8.16
CA TRP A 32 -12.42 12.80 9.27
C TRP A 32 -11.30 11.87 8.84
N VAL A 33 -11.46 11.20 7.69
CA VAL A 33 -10.41 10.35 7.11
C VAL A 33 -9.20 11.19 6.70
N PHE A 34 -9.42 12.34 6.08
CA PHE A 34 -8.36 13.29 5.70
C PHE A 34 -7.57 13.77 6.93
N LEU A 35 -8.26 14.14 8.01
CA LEU A 35 -7.62 14.50 9.28
C LEU A 35 -6.80 13.33 9.84
N ALA A 36 -7.36 12.11 9.86
CA ALA A 36 -6.64 10.94 10.34
C ALA A 36 -5.37 10.66 9.52
N GLN A 37 -5.43 10.84 8.19
CA GLN A 37 -4.28 10.68 7.31
C GLN A 37 -3.20 11.74 7.58
N ILE A 38 -3.60 12.99 7.81
CA ILE A 38 -2.65 14.04 8.23
C ILE A 38 -1.98 13.65 9.55
N LEU A 39 -2.76 13.23 10.56
CA LEU A 39 -2.20 12.84 11.87
C LEU A 39 -1.23 11.67 11.74
N VAL A 40 -1.58 10.64 10.97
CA VAL A 40 -0.69 9.49 10.68
C VAL A 40 0.55 9.95 9.94
N GLY A 41 0.41 10.84 8.96
CA GLY A 41 1.53 11.41 8.20
C GLY A 41 2.49 12.23 9.07
N VAL A 42 1.97 13.04 10.00
CA VAL A 42 2.78 13.80 10.97
C VAL A 42 3.55 12.84 11.88
N VAL A 43 2.88 11.83 12.44
CA VAL A 43 3.54 10.83 13.30
C VAL A 43 4.63 10.07 12.52
N ALA A 44 4.33 9.63 11.30
CA ALA A 44 5.30 8.96 10.43
C ALA A 44 6.49 9.87 10.09
N GLY A 45 6.24 11.14 9.76
CA GLY A 45 7.27 12.12 9.44
C GLY A 45 8.18 12.43 10.62
N VAL A 46 7.62 12.60 11.83
CA VAL A 46 8.40 12.78 13.06
C VAL A 46 9.25 11.56 13.36
N LEU A 47 8.69 10.35 13.25
CA LEU A 47 9.44 9.11 13.45
C LEU A 47 10.61 9.01 12.49
N ILE A 48 10.37 9.19 11.18
CA ILE A 48 11.43 9.17 10.16
C ILE A 48 12.48 10.25 10.43
N GLY A 49 12.07 11.47 10.80
CA GLY A 49 12.98 12.57 11.09
C GLY A 49 13.90 12.31 12.29
N VAL A 50 13.36 11.72 13.36
CA VAL A 50 14.12 11.39 14.58
C VAL A 50 15.09 10.23 14.34
N THR A 51 14.67 9.20 13.62
CA THR A 51 15.48 7.98 13.42
C THR A 51 16.39 8.04 12.20
N GLY A 52 16.05 8.88 11.22
CA GLY A 52 16.73 8.99 9.93
C GLY A 52 18.24 9.16 10.07
N PRO A 53 18.74 10.08 10.93
CA PRO A 53 20.17 10.23 11.16
C PRO A 53 20.86 8.95 11.65
N ALA A 54 20.27 8.22 12.60
CA ALA A 54 20.84 6.96 13.10
C ALA A 54 20.91 5.87 12.01
N ILE A 55 19.87 5.80 11.15
CA ILE A 55 19.81 4.86 10.03
C ILE A 55 20.84 5.24 8.94
N LEU A 56 20.93 6.53 8.59
CA LEU A 56 21.82 7.02 7.54
C LEU A 56 23.30 6.98 7.95
N ASN A 57 23.59 7.18 9.23
CA ASN A 57 24.95 7.08 9.77
C ASN A 57 25.44 5.62 9.89
N GLY A 58 24.58 4.65 9.57
CA GLY A 58 24.94 3.24 9.51
C GLY A 58 25.34 2.67 10.87
N GLU A 59 24.78 3.19 11.96
CA GLU A 59 25.05 2.67 13.30
C GLU A 59 24.58 1.21 13.40
N LYS A 60 25.53 0.30 13.63
CA LYS A 60 25.26 -1.15 13.73
C LYS A 60 25.01 -1.55 15.18
N SER A 61 24.04 -0.91 15.82
CA SER A 61 23.66 -1.21 17.20
C SER A 61 22.31 -1.92 17.27
N PHE A 62 22.08 -2.64 18.37
CA PHE A 62 20.76 -3.21 18.67
C PHE A 62 19.68 -2.12 18.72
N GLY A 63 20.00 -0.96 19.31
CA GLY A 63 19.12 0.20 19.36
C GLY A 63 18.77 0.74 17.97
N ALA A 64 19.75 0.84 17.06
CA ALA A 64 19.51 1.27 15.68
C ALA A 64 18.60 0.26 14.93
N SER A 65 18.76 -1.04 15.18
CA SER A 65 17.92 -2.09 14.58
C SER A 65 16.46 -2.03 15.08
N LEU A 66 16.25 -1.74 16.37
CA LEU A 66 14.93 -1.46 16.93
C LEU A 66 14.30 -0.22 16.30
N LEU A 67 15.05 0.89 16.23
CA LEU A 67 14.56 2.14 15.64
C LEU A 67 14.19 1.95 14.17
N GLN A 68 15.02 1.27 13.37
CA GLN A 68 14.73 0.95 11.98
C GLN A 68 13.42 0.16 11.84
N THR A 69 13.19 -0.82 12.71
CA THR A 69 11.95 -1.62 12.71
C THR A 69 10.73 -0.74 12.98
N LEU A 70 10.81 0.14 13.98
CA LEU A 70 9.72 1.04 14.35
C LEU A 70 9.35 2.03 13.24
N VAL A 71 10.34 2.45 12.44
CA VAL A 71 10.17 3.43 11.35
C VAL A 71 9.53 2.81 10.12
N MET A 72 9.83 1.54 9.86
CA MET A 72 9.23 0.82 8.74
C MET A 72 7.73 0.59 8.95
N LEU A 73 7.26 0.44 10.20
CA LEU A 73 5.85 0.18 10.50
C LEU A 73 4.89 1.26 9.95
N PRO A 74 5.08 2.57 10.21
CA PRO A 74 4.30 3.62 9.57
C PRO A 74 4.42 3.62 8.04
N ALA A 75 5.61 3.39 7.49
CA ALA A 75 5.81 3.36 6.04
C ALA A 75 4.97 2.26 5.36
N ILE A 76 4.87 1.10 6.01
CA ILE A 76 4.01 0.00 5.57
C ILE A 76 2.53 0.33 5.76
N ALA A 77 2.18 1.00 6.87
CA ALA A 77 0.81 1.45 7.12
C ALA A 77 0.28 2.34 5.99
N LEU A 78 1.12 3.24 5.45
CA LEU A 78 0.78 4.05 4.26
C LEU A 78 0.47 3.18 3.04
N GLY A 79 1.19 2.06 2.89
CA GLY A 79 0.94 1.07 1.84
C GLY A 79 -0.48 0.49 1.89
N TYR A 80 -1.11 0.37 3.07
CA TYR A 80 -2.49 -0.11 3.20
C TYR A 80 -3.56 0.96 2.92
N LEU A 81 -3.19 2.24 2.88
CA LEU A 81 -4.14 3.34 2.67
C LEU A 81 -4.47 3.56 1.19
N GLY A 82 -3.62 3.11 0.28
CA GLY A 82 -3.78 3.37 -1.16
C GLY A 82 -5.14 2.90 -1.70
N TYR A 83 -5.47 1.62 -1.49
CA TYR A 83 -6.73 1.04 -1.97
C TYR A 83 -7.99 1.76 -1.43
N PRO A 84 -8.19 1.92 -0.11
CA PRO A 84 -9.36 2.61 0.42
C PRO A 84 -9.38 4.10 0.05
N GLN A 85 -8.22 4.75 -0.09
CA GLN A 85 -8.14 6.15 -0.52
C GLN A 85 -8.63 6.36 -1.95
N LEU A 86 -8.24 5.46 -2.86
CA LEU A 86 -8.72 5.48 -4.24
C LEU A 86 -10.24 5.28 -4.29
N SER A 87 -10.79 4.32 -3.53
CA SER A 87 -12.25 4.12 -3.42
C SER A 87 -12.95 5.37 -2.93
N LEU A 88 -12.50 5.97 -1.82
CA LEU A 88 -13.11 7.16 -1.25
C LEU A 88 -13.06 8.34 -2.21
N THR A 89 -11.93 8.55 -2.88
CA THR A 89 -11.74 9.64 -3.87
C THR A 89 -12.69 9.47 -5.04
N ILE A 90 -12.80 8.27 -5.60
CA ILE A 90 -13.72 7.98 -6.71
C ILE A 90 -15.18 8.21 -6.30
N ARG A 91 -15.58 7.76 -5.10
CA ARG A 91 -16.93 8.01 -4.57
C ARG A 91 -17.21 9.51 -4.48
N ARG A 92 -16.28 10.29 -3.93
CA ARG A 92 -16.43 11.75 -3.80
C ARG A 92 -16.47 12.49 -5.13
N PHE A 93 -15.65 12.10 -6.11
CA PHE A 93 -15.72 12.64 -7.47
C PHE A 93 -17.10 12.41 -8.08
N ARG A 94 -17.63 11.19 -7.92
CA ARG A 94 -18.98 10.88 -8.35
C ARG A 94 -20.01 11.70 -7.59
N ASP A 95 -19.93 11.81 -6.27
CA ASP A 95 -20.86 12.58 -5.44
C ASP A 95 -20.94 14.05 -5.90
N ALA A 96 -19.84 14.61 -6.43
CA ALA A 96 -19.78 15.94 -7.03
C ALA A 96 -20.32 16.02 -8.48
N LYS A 97 -20.82 14.91 -9.03
CA LYS A 97 -21.18 14.68 -10.46
C LYS A 97 -20.01 14.92 -11.43
N VAL A 98 -18.78 14.67 -10.98
CA VAL A 98 -17.58 14.69 -11.82
C VAL A 98 -17.25 13.26 -12.27
N SER A 99 -16.76 13.10 -13.50
CA SER A 99 -16.36 11.79 -14.00
C SER A 99 -15.14 11.26 -13.23
N PRO A 100 -15.15 9.98 -12.77
CA PRO A 100 -13.98 9.39 -12.10
C PRO A 100 -12.72 9.38 -12.95
N TRP A 101 -12.87 9.32 -14.27
CA TRP A 101 -11.77 9.34 -15.24
C TRP A 101 -10.94 10.62 -15.16
N LEU A 102 -11.54 11.75 -14.73
CA LEU A 102 -10.78 12.99 -14.51
C LEU A 102 -9.68 12.79 -13.45
N TYR A 103 -9.91 11.96 -12.42
CA TYR A 103 -8.88 11.67 -11.43
C TYR A 103 -7.64 11.01 -12.07
N LEU A 104 -7.83 10.10 -13.02
CA LEU A 104 -6.70 9.50 -13.76
C LEU A 104 -5.96 10.54 -14.60
N VAL A 105 -6.69 11.46 -15.24
CA VAL A 105 -6.07 12.57 -15.98
C VAL A 105 -5.22 13.45 -15.03
N LEU A 106 -5.74 13.79 -13.84
CA LEU A 106 -5.01 14.56 -12.85
C LEU A 106 -3.75 13.84 -12.35
N VAL A 107 -3.82 12.52 -12.15
CA VAL A 107 -2.64 11.71 -11.80
C VAL A 107 -1.61 11.74 -12.93
N ILE A 108 -2.01 11.60 -14.19
CA ILE A 108 -1.10 11.69 -15.34
C ILE A 108 -0.46 13.06 -15.42
N VAL A 109 -1.22 14.14 -15.23
CA VAL A 109 -0.71 15.52 -15.21
C VAL A 109 0.31 15.69 -14.08
N ALA A 110 0.04 15.17 -12.88
CA ALA A 110 0.99 15.21 -11.77
C ALA A 110 2.29 14.46 -12.11
N LEU A 111 2.21 13.28 -12.73
CA LEU A 111 3.40 12.51 -13.11
C LEU A 111 4.16 13.11 -14.32
N ALA A 112 3.49 13.88 -15.17
CA ALA A 112 4.13 14.58 -16.28
C ALA A 112 5.07 15.71 -15.81
N GLY A 113 4.81 16.33 -14.66
CA GLY A 113 5.65 17.39 -14.09
C GLY A 113 7.12 17.01 -13.94
N PRO A 114 7.44 15.94 -13.19
CA PRO A 114 8.80 15.41 -13.10
C PRO A 114 9.42 15.11 -14.47
N LEU A 115 8.66 14.50 -15.39
CA LEU A 115 9.16 14.14 -16.73
C LEU A 115 9.54 15.37 -17.56
N LEU A 116 8.71 16.42 -17.56
CA LEU A 116 8.99 17.66 -18.28
C LEU A 116 10.16 18.42 -17.67
N ALA A 117 10.27 18.44 -16.34
CA ALA A 117 11.40 19.06 -15.68
C ALA A 117 12.71 18.36 -16.06
N ALA A 118 12.66 17.04 -16.11
CA ALA A 118 13.80 16.23 -16.50
C ALA A 118 14.17 16.41 -17.98
N SER A 119 13.21 16.71 -18.88
CA SER A 119 13.46 16.91 -20.31
C SER A 119 14.10 18.27 -20.63
N GLY A 120 14.51 19.05 -19.62
CA GLY A 120 15.15 20.36 -19.79
C GLY A 120 14.19 21.54 -19.82
N MET A 121 12.89 21.35 -19.54
CA MET A 121 11.89 22.42 -19.49
C MET A 121 11.97 23.30 -18.22
N GLY A 122 13.04 23.14 -17.42
CA GLY A 122 13.26 23.82 -16.15
C GLY A 122 12.63 23.10 -14.94
N LEU A 123 12.89 23.56 -13.72
CA LEU A 123 12.41 22.91 -12.49
C LEU A 123 10.94 23.24 -12.15
N LEU A 124 10.33 24.24 -12.79
CA LEU A 124 8.97 24.67 -12.46
C LEU A 124 7.89 23.59 -12.68
N PRO A 125 7.88 22.83 -13.80
CA PRO A 125 6.87 21.79 -14.03
C PRO A 125 6.86 20.69 -12.95
N LEU A 126 8.01 20.41 -12.32
CA LEU A 126 8.14 19.42 -11.25
C LEU A 126 7.23 19.75 -10.06
N PHE A 127 7.06 21.03 -9.73
CA PHE A 127 6.26 21.47 -8.60
C PHE A 127 4.86 21.90 -9.02
N ILE A 128 4.75 22.68 -10.10
CA ILE A 128 3.48 23.30 -10.49
C ILE A 128 2.44 22.26 -10.89
N LEU A 129 2.79 21.28 -11.74
CA LEU A 129 1.79 20.33 -12.25
C LEU A 129 1.22 19.42 -11.14
N PRO A 130 2.03 18.83 -10.24
CA PRO A 130 1.49 18.10 -9.09
C PRO A 130 0.65 18.98 -8.17
N ILE A 131 1.08 20.22 -7.88
CA ILE A 131 0.33 21.13 -7.01
C ILE A 131 -1.01 21.48 -7.63
N VAL A 132 -1.05 21.85 -8.90
CA VAL A 132 -2.30 22.16 -9.62
C VAL A 132 -3.22 20.95 -9.64
N ALA A 133 -2.71 19.75 -9.96
CA ALA A 133 -3.49 18.52 -9.95
C ALA A 133 -4.07 18.21 -8.55
N ALA A 134 -3.27 18.40 -7.51
CA ALA A 134 -3.70 18.23 -6.11
C ALA A 134 -4.75 19.27 -5.70
N LEU A 135 -4.59 20.53 -6.10
CA LEU A 135 -5.56 21.59 -5.82
C LEU A 135 -6.90 21.35 -6.54
N VAL A 136 -6.88 20.97 -7.82
CA VAL A 136 -8.09 20.62 -8.56
C VAL A 136 -8.78 19.43 -7.90
N THR A 137 -8.02 18.41 -7.51
CA THR A 137 -8.53 17.25 -6.76
C THR A 137 -9.17 17.68 -5.45
N LEU A 138 -8.50 18.53 -4.66
CA LEU A 138 -9.00 19.04 -3.39
C LEU A 138 -10.29 19.84 -3.58
N ILE A 139 -10.34 20.74 -4.56
CA ILE A 139 -11.53 21.55 -4.88
C ILE A 139 -12.72 20.62 -5.16
N ILE A 140 -12.54 19.60 -6.01
CA ILE A 140 -13.59 18.63 -6.32
C ILE A 140 -14.04 17.87 -5.07
N LEU A 141 -13.11 17.48 -4.20
CA LEU A 141 -13.40 16.75 -2.97
C LEU A 141 -14.18 17.60 -1.94
N VAL A 142 -14.01 18.92 -1.95
CA VAL A 142 -14.74 19.87 -1.08
C VAL A 142 -16.18 20.11 -1.57
N LEU A 143 -16.43 19.97 -2.87
CA LEU A 143 -17.72 20.34 -3.48
C LEU A 143 -18.95 19.71 -2.78
N PRO A 144 -20.09 20.42 -2.81
CA PRO A 144 -21.35 19.91 -3.28
C PRO A 144 -21.60 18.40 -3.34
N SER A 145 -21.99 17.68 -2.29
CA SER A 145 -22.61 16.37 -2.54
C SER A 145 -23.96 16.61 -3.20
N ARG A 146 -24.12 16.19 -4.45
CA ARG A 146 -25.40 16.27 -5.17
C ARG A 146 -26.20 14.99 -4.92
N GLU A 147 -27.52 15.06 -5.11
CA GLU A 147 -28.39 13.90 -4.93
C GLU A 147 -28.00 12.74 -5.86
N GLN A 148 -27.90 11.54 -5.28
CA GLN A 148 -27.58 10.31 -5.98
C GLN A 148 -28.40 9.15 -5.44
N GLU A 149 -28.70 8.20 -6.33
CA GLU A 149 -29.29 6.92 -5.95
C GLU A 149 -28.27 6.13 -5.09
N VAL A 150 -28.66 5.85 -3.85
CA VAL A 150 -27.82 5.10 -2.91
C VAL A 150 -27.90 3.62 -3.25
N LYS A 151 -26.89 3.11 -3.97
CA LYS A 151 -26.76 1.66 -4.20
C LYS A 151 -26.15 1.02 -2.96
N PRO A 152 -26.83 0.06 -2.31
CA PRO A 152 -26.28 -0.60 -1.13
C PRO A 152 -25.01 -1.36 -1.50
N PHE A 153 -24.03 -1.32 -0.60
CA PHE A 153 -22.82 -2.10 -0.75
C PHE A 153 -23.17 -3.60 -0.65
N PRO A 154 -22.78 -4.45 -1.63
CA PRO A 154 -23.24 -5.84 -1.68
C PRO A 154 -22.60 -6.74 -0.63
N VAL A 155 -21.53 -6.30 0.05
CA VAL A 155 -20.84 -7.12 1.06
C VAL A 155 -21.38 -6.80 2.44
N GLN A 156 -21.83 -7.86 3.13
CA GLN A 156 -22.28 -7.81 4.51
C GLN A 156 -21.15 -8.29 5.45
N PRO A 157 -21.09 -7.77 6.69
CA PRO A 157 -20.24 -8.33 7.73
C PRO A 157 -20.52 -9.82 7.94
N HIS A 158 -19.50 -10.58 8.34
CA HIS A 158 -19.57 -12.03 8.59
C HIS A 158 -20.07 -12.86 7.41
N SER A 159 -20.00 -12.33 6.19
CA SER A 159 -20.41 -13.08 4.99
C SER A 159 -19.52 -14.31 4.78
N PRO A 160 -20.11 -15.50 4.58
CA PRO A 160 -19.34 -16.71 4.32
C PRO A 160 -18.67 -16.63 2.94
N SER A 161 -17.49 -17.23 2.80
CA SER A 161 -16.88 -17.45 1.48
C SER A 161 -17.61 -18.54 0.71
N THR A 162 -17.70 -18.37 -0.60
CA THR A 162 -18.04 -19.46 -1.51
C THR A 162 -16.89 -20.49 -1.56
N VAL A 163 -17.23 -21.77 -1.39
CA VAL A 163 -16.28 -22.89 -1.51
C VAL A 163 -16.00 -23.13 -2.99
N GLY A 164 -14.75 -23.45 -3.34
CA GLY A 164 -14.41 -23.86 -4.72
C GLY A 164 -14.40 -22.74 -5.77
N VAL A 165 -14.06 -21.49 -5.38
CA VAL A 165 -13.98 -20.40 -6.37
C VAL A 165 -12.87 -20.61 -7.39
N GLY A 166 -13.18 -20.32 -8.67
CA GLY A 166 -12.18 -20.18 -9.73
C GLY A 166 -11.43 -18.84 -9.66
N PHE A 167 -10.37 -18.71 -10.46
CA PHE A 167 -9.45 -17.56 -10.45
C PHE A 167 -10.16 -16.19 -10.55
N GLY A 168 -10.99 -15.98 -11.58
CA GLY A 168 -11.65 -14.69 -11.80
C GLY A 168 -12.62 -14.30 -10.67
N ALA A 169 -13.35 -15.28 -10.12
CA ALA A 169 -14.21 -15.05 -8.96
C ALA A 169 -13.40 -14.71 -7.70
N ALA A 170 -12.24 -15.36 -7.51
CA ALA A 170 -11.34 -15.04 -6.41
C ALA A 170 -10.79 -13.62 -6.51
N VAL A 171 -10.32 -13.19 -7.69
CA VAL A 171 -9.82 -11.81 -7.92
C VAL A 171 -10.94 -10.78 -7.71
N LYS A 172 -12.15 -11.03 -8.22
CA LYS A 172 -13.31 -10.16 -7.96
C LYS A 172 -13.60 -10.05 -6.46
N ASN A 173 -13.63 -11.18 -5.75
CA ASN A 173 -13.89 -11.21 -4.31
C ASN A 173 -12.76 -10.58 -3.49
N LEU A 174 -11.50 -10.68 -3.95
CA LEU A 174 -10.33 -10.07 -3.32
C LEU A 174 -10.54 -8.55 -3.19
N PHE A 175 -10.84 -7.88 -4.30
CA PHE A 175 -11.07 -6.43 -4.29
C PHE A 175 -12.41 -6.06 -3.67
N LEU A 176 -13.51 -6.72 -4.07
CA LEU A 176 -14.84 -6.37 -3.58
C LEU A 176 -14.94 -6.51 -2.04
N ARG A 177 -14.33 -7.55 -1.48
CA ARG A 177 -14.29 -7.80 -0.04
C ARG A 177 -12.97 -7.36 0.58
N GLY A 178 -12.20 -6.48 -0.07
CA GLY A 178 -10.86 -6.10 0.36
C GLY A 178 -10.79 -5.39 1.72
N GLY A 179 -11.93 -4.92 2.23
CA GLY A 179 -12.08 -4.26 3.53
C GLY A 179 -12.81 -5.03 4.62
N ASP A 180 -13.41 -6.18 4.29
CA ASP A 180 -14.25 -6.93 5.24
C ASP A 180 -13.39 -7.87 6.11
N PHE A 181 -12.91 -7.42 7.27
CA PHE A 181 -12.11 -8.31 8.14
C PHE A 181 -12.94 -9.39 8.84
N THR A 182 -14.27 -9.41 8.71
CA THR A 182 -15.18 -10.20 9.56
C THR A 182 -15.66 -11.50 8.95
N GLY A 183 -15.78 -11.57 7.62
CA GLY A 183 -16.19 -12.78 6.90
C GLY A 183 -15.14 -13.90 6.87
N THR A 184 -15.48 -15.00 6.20
CA THR A 184 -14.58 -16.16 6.01
C THR A 184 -13.97 -16.17 4.61
N SER A 185 -12.88 -16.93 4.43
CA SER A 185 -12.19 -17.12 3.15
C SER A 185 -11.85 -18.58 2.88
N SER A 186 -12.31 -19.08 1.73
CA SER A 186 -12.01 -20.43 1.29
C SER A 186 -10.54 -20.56 0.87
N ARG A 187 -10.01 -21.79 0.94
CA ARG A 187 -8.62 -22.07 0.54
C ARG A 187 -8.33 -21.66 -0.89
N SER A 188 -9.23 -22.02 -1.82
CA SER A 188 -9.07 -21.65 -3.23
C SER A 188 -9.10 -20.14 -3.42
N GLN A 189 -9.97 -19.41 -2.70
CA GLN A 189 -10.00 -17.95 -2.75
C GLN A 189 -8.64 -17.35 -2.35
N TYR A 190 -8.05 -17.83 -1.26
CA TYR A 190 -6.75 -17.35 -0.79
C TYR A 190 -5.63 -17.65 -1.80
N TRP A 191 -5.49 -18.91 -2.23
CA TRP A 191 -4.41 -19.30 -3.13
C TRP A 191 -4.51 -18.66 -4.51
N TRP A 192 -5.72 -18.48 -5.06
CA TRP A 192 -5.89 -17.71 -6.29
C TRP A 192 -5.56 -16.23 -6.11
N SER A 193 -5.85 -15.64 -4.94
CA SER A 193 -5.48 -14.25 -4.63
C SER A 193 -3.96 -14.08 -4.49
N ILE A 194 -3.28 -15.07 -3.90
CA ILE A 194 -1.82 -15.14 -3.85
C ILE A 194 -1.25 -15.25 -5.26
N LEU A 195 -1.76 -16.16 -6.09
CA LEU A 195 -1.30 -16.31 -7.47
C LEU A 195 -1.44 -15.00 -8.24
N PHE A 196 -2.61 -14.36 -8.18
CA PHE A 196 -2.85 -13.06 -8.81
C PHE A 196 -1.87 -12.00 -8.33
N SER A 197 -1.62 -11.93 -7.02
CA SER A 197 -0.66 -10.97 -6.46
C SER A 197 0.75 -11.26 -6.92
N VAL A 198 1.18 -12.52 -6.96
CA VAL A 198 2.50 -12.95 -7.46
C VAL A 198 2.67 -12.60 -8.93
N LEU A 199 1.65 -12.83 -9.76
CA LEU A 199 1.67 -12.50 -11.19
C LEU A 199 1.85 -11.00 -11.46
N ILE A 200 1.45 -10.13 -10.53
CA ILE A 200 1.65 -8.68 -10.64
C ILE A 200 2.97 -8.26 -9.98
N MET A 201 3.19 -8.67 -8.74
CA MET A 201 4.29 -8.21 -7.89
C MET A 201 5.65 -8.73 -8.36
N VAL A 202 5.76 -9.98 -8.82
CA VAL A 202 7.06 -10.55 -9.21
C VAL A 202 7.60 -9.92 -10.50
N PRO A 203 6.83 -9.83 -11.61
CA PRO A 203 7.34 -9.19 -12.83
C PRO A 203 7.65 -7.71 -12.63
N THR A 204 6.78 -6.98 -11.93
CA THR A 204 7.01 -5.55 -11.65
C THR A 204 8.17 -5.33 -10.67
N GLY A 205 8.36 -6.21 -9.69
CA GLY A 205 9.48 -6.17 -8.76
C GLY A 205 10.81 -6.49 -9.44
N LEU A 206 10.83 -7.51 -10.30
CA LEU A 206 11.99 -7.86 -11.11
C LEU A 206 12.33 -6.71 -12.08
N PHE A 207 11.33 -6.08 -12.70
CA PHE A 207 11.55 -4.90 -13.53
C PHE A 207 12.21 -3.75 -12.74
N VAL A 208 11.76 -3.46 -11.52
CA VAL A 208 12.37 -2.44 -10.65
C VAL A 208 13.82 -2.82 -10.31
N ILE A 209 14.07 -4.06 -9.88
CA ILE A 209 15.41 -4.52 -9.51
C ILE A 209 16.36 -4.43 -10.70
N LEU A 210 15.96 -4.95 -11.86
CA LEU A 210 16.78 -4.91 -13.07
C LEU A 210 17.04 -3.47 -13.53
N SER A 211 16.05 -2.59 -13.42
CA SER A 211 16.21 -1.17 -13.76
C SER A 211 17.22 -0.48 -12.84
N LEU A 212 17.17 -0.76 -11.53
CA LEU A 212 18.16 -0.25 -10.57
C LEU A 212 19.55 -0.81 -10.86
N VAL A 213 19.70 -2.12 -11.09
CA VAL A 213 20.99 -2.75 -11.41
C VAL A 213 21.58 -2.15 -12.69
N ALA A 214 20.79 -2.02 -13.77
CA ALA A 214 21.22 -1.42 -15.02
C ALA A 214 21.71 0.02 -14.83
N THR A 215 21.05 0.77 -13.94
CA THR A 215 21.42 2.14 -13.57
C THR A 215 22.77 2.19 -12.88
N PHE A 216 23.00 1.34 -11.86
CA PHE A 216 24.27 1.27 -11.15
C PHE A 216 25.41 0.79 -12.06
N VAL A 217 25.17 -0.21 -12.90
CA VAL A 217 26.16 -0.71 -13.88
C VAL A 217 26.48 0.37 -14.92
N GLY A 218 25.48 1.10 -15.41
CA GLY A 218 25.69 2.20 -16.37
C GLY A 218 26.53 3.34 -15.81
N VAL A 219 26.27 3.76 -14.57
CA VAL A 219 27.08 4.78 -13.87
C VAL A 219 28.51 4.27 -13.62
N ALA A 220 28.64 2.99 -13.25
CA ALA A 220 29.94 2.36 -13.04
C ALA A 220 30.77 2.29 -14.34
N ALA A 221 30.16 1.87 -15.44
CA ALA A 221 30.79 1.80 -16.76
C ALA A 221 31.18 3.18 -17.31
N ALA A 222 30.46 4.24 -16.94
CA ALA A 222 30.78 5.62 -17.32
C ALA A 222 32.00 6.22 -16.58
N GLY A 223 32.68 5.46 -15.72
CA GLY A 223 33.86 5.92 -14.97
C GLY A 223 33.54 6.98 -13.91
N LYS A 224 32.26 7.27 -13.64
CA LYS A 224 31.80 8.28 -12.67
C LYS A 224 31.63 7.69 -11.26
N ILE A 225 32.51 6.79 -10.85
CA ILE A 225 32.43 6.14 -9.52
C ILE A 225 33.24 6.97 -8.51
N ALA A 226 32.60 7.98 -7.92
CA ALA A 226 32.96 8.40 -6.57
C ALA A 226 31.99 7.66 -5.61
N PRO A 227 32.47 6.75 -4.74
CA PRO A 227 31.63 5.90 -3.90
C PRO A 227 31.11 6.65 -2.66
N GLN A 228 30.59 7.86 -2.83
CA GLN A 228 29.99 8.62 -1.75
C GLN A 228 28.70 9.29 -2.23
N ASN A 229 27.58 8.83 -1.66
CA ASN A 229 26.24 9.38 -1.70
C ASN A 229 25.36 8.98 -2.91
N ALA A 230 24.24 8.32 -2.61
CA ALA A 230 23.17 8.01 -3.56
C ALA A 230 22.68 9.26 -4.31
N ALA A 231 22.78 10.44 -3.70
CA ALA A 231 22.48 11.73 -4.32
C ALA A 231 23.42 12.05 -5.51
N HIS A 232 24.71 11.71 -5.44
CA HIS A 232 25.64 11.97 -6.54
C HIS A 232 25.38 11.02 -7.72
N ILE A 233 25.01 9.78 -7.43
CA ILE A 233 24.56 8.80 -8.43
C ILE A 233 23.26 9.29 -9.08
N PHE A 234 22.28 9.71 -8.29
CA PHE A 234 21.01 10.27 -8.76
C PHE A 234 21.21 11.49 -9.67
N ASN A 235 22.06 12.42 -9.27
CA ASN A 235 22.40 13.60 -10.06
C ASN A 235 23.17 13.25 -11.35
N SER A 236 24.00 12.20 -11.33
CA SER A 236 24.78 11.76 -12.50
C SER A 236 23.94 11.09 -13.60
N LEU A 237 22.74 10.61 -13.25
CA LEU A 237 21.81 9.89 -14.12
C LEU A 237 20.90 10.81 -14.96
N GLY A 238 20.84 12.10 -14.63
CA GLY A 238 20.07 13.10 -15.37
C GLY A 238 18.61 12.69 -15.58
N PHE A 239 18.14 12.78 -16.84
CA PHE A 239 16.77 12.46 -17.24
C PHE A 239 16.32 11.04 -16.87
N GLY A 240 17.22 10.05 -16.98
CA GLY A 240 16.92 8.65 -16.72
C GLY A 240 16.54 8.38 -15.26
N ALA A 241 17.18 9.06 -14.31
CA ALA A 241 16.84 8.93 -12.88
C ALA A 241 15.42 9.37 -12.57
N VAL A 242 14.93 10.43 -13.22
CA VAL A 242 13.58 10.94 -12.97
C VAL A 242 12.52 9.99 -13.52
N ILE A 243 12.73 9.43 -14.72
CA ILE A 243 11.85 8.38 -15.27
C ILE A 243 11.78 7.19 -14.30
N LEU A 244 12.92 6.74 -13.80
CA LEU A 244 12.97 5.60 -12.87
C LEU A 244 12.24 5.88 -11.56
N VAL A 245 12.35 7.09 -11.01
CA VAL A 245 11.59 7.49 -9.81
C VAL A 245 10.10 7.53 -10.09
N VAL A 246 9.67 8.12 -11.20
CA VAL A 246 8.25 8.18 -11.59
C VAL A 246 7.68 6.76 -11.76
N LEU A 247 8.42 5.88 -12.44
CA LEU A 247 8.03 4.47 -12.61
C LEU A 247 7.98 3.73 -11.27
N PHE A 248 8.97 3.94 -10.40
CA PHE A 248 9.00 3.36 -9.07
C PHE A 248 7.79 3.79 -8.24
N LEU A 249 7.46 5.08 -8.23
CA LEU A 249 6.28 5.60 -7.53
C LEU A 249 4.98 5.02 -8.08
N ALA A 250 4.86 4.89 -9.41
CA ALA A 250 3.69 4.29 -10.04
C ALA A 250 3.53 2.80 -9.68
N ILE A 251 4.63 2.03 -9.69
CA ILE A 251 4.64 0.61 -9.28
C ILE A 251 4.32 0.48 -7.79
N PHE A 252 4.94 1.30 -6.95
CA PHE A 252 4.68 1.31 -5.51
C PHE A 252 3.20 1.63 -5.22
N TYR A 253 2.62 2.61 -5.92
CA TYR A 253 1.19 2.90 -5.84
C TYR A 253 0.34 1.70 -6.28
N ALA A 254 0.69 1.03 -7.38
CA ALA A 254 -0.02 -0.18 -7.81
C ALA A 254 0.05 -1.30 -6.75
N TRP A 255 1.21 -1.49 -6.11
CA TRP A 255 1.37 -2.46 -5.01
C TRP A 255 0.52 -2.10 -3.80
N SER A 256 0.39 -0.81 -3.49
CA SER A 256 -0.50 -0.32 -2.42
C SER A 256 -1.99 -0.60 -2.67
N MET A 257 -2.39 -0.86 -3.92
CA MET A 257 -3.77 -1.27 -4.23
C MET A 257 -4.06 -2.72 -3.83
N LEU A 258 -3.02 -3.56 -3.76
CA LEU A 258 -3.12 -4.99 -3.43
C LEU A 258 -2.92 -5.26 -1.94
N SER A 259 -2.18 -4.39 -1.25
CA SER A 259 -1.76 -4.56 0.14
C SER A 259 -2.94 -4.81 1.10
N LEU A 260 -3.98 -3.96 1.09
CA LEU A 260 -5.13 -4.08 2.00
C LEU A 260 -6.00 -5.30 1.65
N PRO A 261 -6.42 -5.54 0.39
CA PRO A 261 -7.12 -6.76 0.03
C PRO A 261 -6.36 -8.04 0.45
N MET A 262 -5.05 -8.09 0.23
CA MET A 262 -4.23 -9.24 0.61
C MET A 262 -4.11 -9.40 2.12
N LEU A 263 -3.97 -8.31 2.87
CA LEU A 263 -4.03 -8.32 4.32
C LEU A 263 -5.37 -8.89 4.79
N THR A 264 -6.48 -8.43 4.22
CA THR A 264 -7.83 -8.86 4.61
C THR A 264 -8.05 -10.35 4.40
N VAL A 265 -7.70 -10.90 3.23
CA VAL A 265 -7.85 -12.35 3.01
C VAL A 265 -6.90 -13.14 3.91
N THR A 266 -5.67 -12.69 4.11
CA THR A 266 -4.71 -13.32 5.04
C THR A 266 -5.25 -13.33 6.47
N TRP A 267 -5.78 -12.20 6.93
CA TRP A 267 -6.37 -12.04 8.26
C TRP A 267 -7.53 -13.01 8.51
N ARG A 268 -8.42 -13.15 7.52
CA ARG A 268 -9.50 -14.15 7.58
C ARG A 268 -8.96 -15.56 7.64
N ARG A 269 -7.95 -15.88 6.81
CA ARG A 269 -7.37 -17.23 6.76
C ARG A 269 -6.69 -17.65 8.06
N PHE A 270 -5.99 -16.74 8.74
CA PHE A 270 -5.47 -17.01 10.08
C PHE A 270 -6.60 -17.40 11.05
N ARG A 271 -7.68 -16.59 11.07
CA ARG A 271 -8.84 -16.87 11.91
C ARG A 271 -9.53 -18.17 11.54
N ASP A 272 -9.69 -18.43 10.25
CA ASP A 272 -10.31 -19.65 9.74
C ASP A 272 -9.51 -20.90 10.13
N ALA A 273 -8.17 -20.81 10.21
CA ALA A 273 -7.30 -21.87 10.73
C ALA A 273 -7.38 -22.05 12.26
N GLY A 274 -8.16 -21.21 12.96
CA GLY A 274 -8.29 -21.19 14.42
C GLY A 274 -7.12 -20.50 15.12
N ILE A 275 -6.36 -19.67 14.41
CA ILE A 275 -5.23 -18.91 14.96
C ILE A 275 -5.59 -17.43 15.01
N SER A 276 -5.22 -16.75 16.09
CA SER A 276 -5.42 -15.30 16.20
C SER A 276 -4.67 -14.58 15.06
N PRO A 277 -5.33 -13.73 14.26
CA PRO A 277 -4.67 -13.00 13.18
C PRO A 277 -3.54 -12.08 13.63
N TRP A 278 -3.49 -11.70 14.91
CA TRP A 278 -2.38 -10.93 15.48
C TRP A 278 -1.03 -11.65 15.39
N TRP A 279 -1.01 -12.98 15.28
CA TRP A 279 0.22 -13.72 15.00
C TRP A 279 0.86 -13.34 13.66
N PHE A 280 0.06 -13.00 12.65
CA PHE A 280 0.60 -12.48 11.39
C PHE A 280 1.39 -11.19 11.62
N VAL A 281 0.84 -10.26 12.42
CA VAL A 281 1.52 -9.01 12.78
C VAL A 281 2.78 -9.29 13.59
N ALA A 282 2.71 -10.20 14.57
CA ALA A 282 3.86 -10.57 15.39
C ALA A 282 5.00 -11.16 14.54
N PHE A 283 4.70 -12.11 13.65
CA PHE A 283 5.70 -12.69 12.75
C PHE A 283 6.31 -11.65 11.83
N TYR A 284 5.49 -10.72 11.33
CA TYR A 284 5.97 -9.63 10.49
C TYR A 284 6.94 -8.70 11.24
N VAL A 285 6.59 -8.27 12.46
CA VAL A 285 7.44 -7.42 13.30
C VAL A 285 8.75 -8.12 13.64
N VAL A 286 8.69 -9.38 14.08
CA VAL A 286 9.88 -10.17 14.43
C VAL A 286 10.77 -10.37 13.20
N SER A 287 10.19 -10.67 12.04
CA SER A 287 10.95 -10.84 10.79
C SER A 287 11.71 -9.57 10.42
N ASN A 288 11.04 -8.41 10.42
CA ASN A 288 11.68 -7.13 10.11
C ASN A 288 12.77 -6.77 11.13
N PHE A 289 12.52 -7.03 12.41
CA PHE A 289 13.50 -6.79 13.46
C PHE A 289 14.75 -7.65 13.28
N VAL A 290 14.59 -8.95 13.01
CA VAL A 290 15.70 -9.85 12.77
C VAL A 290 16.46 -9.46 11.49
N SER A 291 15.78 -9.04 10.43
CA SER A 291 16.43 -8.53 9.22
C SER A 291 17.23 -7.24 9.48
N ALA A 292 16.72 -6.34 10.32
CA ALA A 292 17.46 -5.15 10.74
C ALA A 292 18.71 -5.50 11.57
N LEU A 293 18.59 -6.46 12.50
CA LEU A 293 19.73 -6.99 13.25
C LEU A 293 20.78 -7.65 12.33
N GLN A 294 20.34 -8.39 11.32
CA GLN A 294 21.23 -9.04 10.36
C GLN A 294 22.03 -8.03 9.52
N ALA A 295 21.42 -6.90 9.15
CA ALA A 295 22.11 -5.82 8.44
C ALA A 295 23.28 -5.25 9.27
N SER A 296 23.11 -5.24 10.60
CA SER A 296 24.16 -4.86 11.55
C SER A 296 25.19 -5.97 11.74
N ASN A 297 24.75 -7.21 11.96
CA ASN A 297 25.59 -8.37 12.27
C ASN A 297 25.22 -9.57 11.39
N LYS A 298 26.02 -9.84 10.35
CA LYS A 298 25.78 -10.96 9.44
C LYS A 298 26.00 -12.29 10.17
N ASN A 299 24.92 -12.99 10.47
CA ASN A 299 24.94 -14.34 11.05
C ASN A 299 23.96 -15.24 10.29
N LEU A 300 24.40 -16.44 9.92
CA LEU A 300 23.55 -17.43 9.23
C LEU A 300 22.29 -17.77 10.04
N VAL A 301 22.40 -17.85 11.37
CA VAL A 301 21.26 -18.15 12.26
C VAL A 301 20.18 -17.06 12.14
N LEU A 302 20.58 -15.79 12.08
CA LEU A 302 19.64 -14.67 11.91
C LEU A 302 18.95 -14.71 10.54
N THR A 303 19.62 -15.20 9.49
CA THR A 303 19.00 -15.39 8.17
C THR A 303 17.91 -16.46 8.17
N LEU A 304 18.06 -17.52 8.98
CA LEU A 304 17.12 -18.64 9.01
C LEU A 304 15.82 -18.30 9.73
N ILE A 305 15.83 -17.40 10.71
CA ILE A 305 14.64 -17.07 11.51
C ILE A 305 13.50 -16.49 10.63
N PRO A 306 13.69 -15.44 9.81
CA PRO A 306 12.67 -14.95 8.89
C PRO A 306 12.15 -16.03 7.95
N LEU A 307 13.04 -16.90 7.43
CA LEU A 307 12.68 -17.99 6.54
C LEU A 307 11.75 -19.00 7.23
N ILE A 308 12.09 -19.42 8.45
CA ILE A 308 11.27 -20.32 9.26
C ILE A 308 9.90 -19.69 9.55
N LEU A 309 9.87 -18.41 9.93
CA LEU A 309 8.61 -17.68 10.18
C LEU A 309 7.73 -17.60 8.93
N VAL A 310 8.32 -17.43 7.75
CA VAL A 310 7.56 -17.46 6.47
C VAL A 310 7.00 -18.86 6.21
N ILE A 311 7.78 -19.92 6.44
CA ILE A 311 7.30 -21.31 6.28
C ILE A 311 6.14 -21.59 7.24
N VAL A 312 6.26 -21.22 8.52
CA VAL A 312 5.18 -21.37 9.51
C VAL A 312 3.92 -20.63 9.06
N GLN A 313 4.05 -19.40 8.56
CA GLN A 313 2.92 -18.65 8.02
C GLN A 313 2.25 -19.37 6.84
N ILE A 314 3.03 -19.89 5.89
CA ILE A 314 2.52 -20.64 4.74
C ILE A 314 1.74 -21.88 5.21
N VAL A 315 2.29 -22.63 6.17
CA VAL A 315 1.63 -23.81 6.74
C VAL A 315 0.29 -23.44 7.36
N ILE A 316 0.25 -22.38 8.19
CA ILE A 316 -0.98 -21.88 8.81
C ILE A 316 -2.03 -21.53 7.75
N LEU A 317 -1.62 -20.82 6.69
CA LEU A 317 -2.52 -20.36 5.63
C LEU A 317 -3.05 -21.52 4.77
N ALA A 318 -2.31 -22.63 4.70
CA ALA A 318 -2.72 -23.86 4.01
C ALA A 318 -3.71 -24.72 4.83
N LEU A 319 -3.80 -24.54 6.16
CA LEU A 319 -4.67 -25.36 7.02
C LEU A 319 -6.15 -25.32 6.61
N PRO A 320 -6.91 -26.39 6.91
CA PRO A 320 -8.34 -26.39 6.63
C PRO A 320 -9.04 -25.41 7.57
N PRO A 321 -10.08 -24.73 7.10
CA PRO A 321 -10.88 -23.90 7.97
C PRO A 321 -11.53 -24.79 9.04
N LYS A 322 -11.34 -24.47 10.32
CA LYS A 322 -11.92 -25.21 11.44
C LYS A 322 -13.41 -24.90 11.64
N ASN A 323 -13.88 -23.77 11.12
CA ASN A 323 -15.21 -23.22 11.37
C ASN A 323 -16.18 -23.37 10.20
N LEU A 324 -15.81 -24.10 9.14
CA LEU A 324 -16.83 -24.58 8.21
C LEU A 324 -17.49 -25.77 8.91
N GLY A 325 -18.59 -25.49 9.63
CA GLY A 325 -19.49 -26.55 10.07
C GLY A 325 -19.81 -27.45 8.87
N GLU A 326 -19.93 -28.74 9.15
CA GLU A 326 -20.37 -29.77 8.22
C GLU A 326 -21.52 -29.23 7.35
N GLN A 327 -21.22 -28.94 6.09
CA GLN A 327 -22.18 -28.73 5.02
C GLN A 327 -21.64 -29.41 3.77
#